data_AF-X0XAK8-F1
#
_entry.id   AF-X0XAK8-F1
#
_cell.length_a   1.000
_cell.length_b   1.000
_cell.length_c   1.000
_cell.angle_alpha   90.00
_cell.angle_beta   90.00
_cell.angle_gamma   90.00
#
_symmetry.space_group_name_H-M   'P 1'
#
loop_
_entity.id
_entity.type
_entity.pdbx_description
1 polymer ?
#
loop_
_entity_poly.entity_id
_entity_poly.type
_entity_poly.pdbx_seq_one_letter_code
_entity_poly.pdbx_strand_id
1 'polypeptide(L)'
;MSGTSPKQLEANRCNARRSTGPRTPAGKARVRFNALKHGLLAKSVILPIRSRSEKRSHFDALLVQLIDELKPVGILEDMLV
;
A
#
# COMPACT_ATOMS: atom_id res chain seq x y z
N MET A 1 -22.81 13.22 -23.76
CA MET A 1 -22.04 13.44 -22.50
C MET A 1 -21.68 14.90 -22.44
N SER A 2 -22.07 15.62 -21.39
CA SER A 2 -21.83 17.06 -21.28
C SER A 2 -20.33 17.35 -21.20
N GLY A 3 -19.84 18.17 -22.11
CA GLY A 3 -18.47 18.66 -22.09
C GLY A 3 -18.23 19.55 -20.87
N THR A 4 -17.01 19.50 -20.34
CA THR A 4 -16.54 20.34 -19.24
C THR A 4 -16.81 21.81 -19.55
N SER A 5 -17.52 22.52 -18.67
CA SER A 5 -17.83 23.94 -18.90
C SER A 5 -16.56 24.81 -18.90
N PRO A 6 -16.58 26.00 -19.52
CA PRO A 6 -15.43 26.92 -19.50
C PRO A 6 -14.94 27.23 -18.08
N LYS A 7 -15.86 27.36 -17.11
CA LYS A 7 -15.53 27.56 -15.69
C LYS A 7 -14.82 26.35 -15.08
N GLN A 8 -15.26 25.14 -15.41
CA GLN A 8 -14.61 23.91 -14.93
C GLN A 8 -13.22 23.74 -15.56
N LEU A 9 -13.04 24.09 -16.84
CA LEU A 9 -11.72 24.06 -17.49
C LEU A 9 -10.72 25.00 -16.81
N GLU A 10 -11.15 26.22 -16.46
CA GLU A 10 -10.28 27.18 -15.78
C GLU A 10 -9.91 26.73 -14.37
N ALA A 11 -10.88 26.20 -13.63
CA ALA A 11 -10.64 25.61 -12.32
C ALA A 11 -9.65 24.43 -12.39
N ASN A 12 -9.80 23.54 -13.38
CA ASN A 12 -8.89 22.41 -13.59
C ASN A 12 -7.46 22.86 -13.89
N ARG A 13 -7.28 23.90 -14.73
CA ARG A 13 -5.95 24.48 -15.00
C ARG A 13 -5.30 25.04 -13.74
N CYS A 14 -6.05 25.79 -12.93
CA CYS A 14 -5.56 26.32 -11.65
C CYS A 14 -5.19 25.20 -10.67
N ASN A 15 -6.02 24.17 -10.56
CA ASN A 15 -5.80 23.05 -9.64
C ASN A 15 -4.61 22.18 -10.05
N ALA A 16 -4.39 21.98 -11.36
CA ALA A 16 -3.25 21.24 -11.88
C ALA A 16 -1.92 21.89 -11.48
N ARG A 17 -1.83 23.23 -11.53
CA ARG A 17 -0.64 23.97 -11.07
C ARG A 17 -0.35 23.78 -9.58
N ARG A 18 -1.39 23.57 -8.77
CA ARG A 18 -1.25 23.31 -7.32
C ARG A 18 -0.97 21.84 -6.99
N SER A 19 -1.35 20.92 -7.88
CA SER A 19 -1.28 19.46 -7.66
C SER A 19 -0.16 18.81 -8.46
N THR A 20 1.09 19.27 -8.29
CA THR A 20 2.26 18.74 -9.02
C THR A 20 2.84 17.45 -8.44
N GLY A 21 2.14 16.83 -7.47
CA GLY A 21 2.65 15.71 -6.69
C GLY A 21 3.79 16.09 -5.75
N PRO A 22 4.31 15.13 -4.97
CA PRO A 22 5.38 15.40 -4.03
C PRO A 22 6.75 15.50 -4.70
N ARG A 23 7.44 16.61 -4.46
CA ARG A 23 8.79 16.89 -5.01
C ARG A 23 9.91 16.56 -4.02
N THR A 24 9.60 16.55 -2.72
CA THR A 24 10.58 16.30 -1.65
C THR A 24 10.70 14.80 -1.32
N PRO A 25 11.85 14.35 -0.79
CA PRO A 25 12.01 12.97 -0.32
C PRO A 25 10.95 12.56 0.70
N ALA A 26 10.67 13.42 1.68
CA ALA A 26 9.64 13.19 2.70
C ALA A 26 8.22 13.09 2.08
N GLY A 27 7.91 13.94 1.10
CA GLY A 27 6.64 13.89 0.37
C GLY A 27 6.51 12.61 -0.44
N LYS A 28 7.57 12.19 -1.13
CA LYS A 28 7.60 10.92 -1.89
C LYS A 28 7.44 9.72 -0.96
N ALA A 29 8.13 9.72 0.18
CA ALA A 29 8.02 8.67 1.19
C ALA A 29 6.59 8.52 1.72
N ARG A 30 5.89 9.63 1.95
CA ARG A 30 4.48 9.64 2.38
C ARG A 30 3.54 9.03 1.36
N VAL A 31 3.75 9.27 0.07
CA VAL A 31 2.83 8.79 -0.99
C VAL A 31 3.28 7.51 -1.68
N ARG A 32 4.42 6.93 -1.30
CA ARG A 32 5.08 5.82 -2.03
C ARG A 32 4.19 4.59 -2.20
N PHE A 33 3.13 4.48 -1.39
CA PHE A 33 2.19 3.38 -1.41
C PHE A 33 0.85 3.72 -2.07
N ASN A 34 0.61 4.96 -2.53
CA ASN A 34 -0.66 5.36 -3.16
C ASN A 34 -0.95 4.57 -4.45
N ALA A 35 0.09 4.12 -5.13
CA ALA A 35 -0.01 3.29 -6.34
C ALA A 35 -0.25 1.80 -6.04
N LEU A 36 -0.11 1.37 -4.78
CA LEU A 36 -0.24 -0.04 -4.42
C LEU A 36 -1.70 -0.46 -4.44
N LYS A 37 -2.05 -1.38 -5.34
CA LYS A 37 -3.40 -1.93 -5.49
C LYS A 37 -3.55 -3.26 -4.76
N HIS A 38 -2.73 -4.24 -5.15
CA HIS A 38 -2.81 -5.62 -4.66
C HIS A 38 -1.61 -6.05 -3.83
N GLY A 39 -0.47 -5.36 -3.92
CA GLY A 39 0.72 -5.70 -3.15
C GLY A 39 1.44 -6.99 -3.56
N LEU A 40 1.01 -7.67 -4.63
CA LEU A 40 1.61 -8.94 -5.09
C LEU A 40 3.13 -8.85 -5.36
N LEU A 41 3.60 -7.70 -5.85
CA LEU A 41 5.02 -7.43 -6.10
C LEU A 41 5.65 -6.53 -5.02
N ALA A 42 5.01 -6.39 -3.86
CA ALA A 42 5.56 -5.60 -2.78
C ALA A 42 6.81 -6.30 -2.21
N LYS A 43 7.86 -5.53 -1.97
CA LYS A 43 9.07 -6.02 -1.29
C LYS A 43 8.87 -6.22 0.22
N SER A 44 7.76 -5.77 0.77
CA SER A 44 7.44 -5.85 2.18
C SER A 44 6.15 -6.64 2.34
N VAL A 45 6.19 -7.67 3.18
CA VAL A 45 5.01 -8.45 3.58
C VAL A 45 4.05 -7.60 4.40
N ILE A 46 4.60 -6.73 5.25
CA ILE A 46 3.80 -5.82 6.08
C ILE A 46 3.77 -4.46 5.42
N LEU A 47 2.56 -4.02 5.08
CA LEU A 47 2.33 -2.76 4.39
C LEU A 47 1.75 -1.73 5.37
N PRO A 48 2.42 -0.58 5.60
CA PRO A 48 2.01 0.39 6.62
C PRO A 48 0.80 1.25 6.21
N ILE A 49 0.00 0.80 5.25
CA ILE A 49 -0.98 1.62 4.50
C ILE A 49 -2.44 1.35 4.82
N ARG A 50 -2.76 0.27 5.52
CA ARG A 50 -4.16 0.00 5.89
C ARG A 50 -4.40 0.53 7.29
N SER A 51 -5.61 1.07 7.52
CA SER A 51 -6.04 1.83 8.70
C SER A 51 -6.00 1.08 10.05
N ARG A 52 -5.37 -0.09 10.12
CA ARG A 52 -4.80 -0.65 11.33
C ARG A 52 -3.32 -0.72 11.09
N SER A 53 -2.52 -0.07 11.91
CA SER A 53 -1.10 -0.37 12.01
C SER A 53 -0.96 -1.89 12.17
N GLU A 54 -0.76 -2.61 11.07
CA GLU A 54 -0.40 -4.01 11.11
C GLU A 54 0.98 -4.02 11.73
N LYS A 55 0.98 -4.20 13.04
CA LYS A 55 2.19 -4.27 13.83
C LYS A 55 2.86 -5.59 13.46
N ARG A 56 4.18 -5.52 13.29
CA ARG A 56 5.02 -6.71 13.09
C ARG A 56 4.70 -7.81 14.10
N SER A 57 4.43 -7.42 15.35
CA SER A 57 4.02 -8.31 16.42
C SER A 57 2.75 -9.14 16.15
N HIS A 58 1.73 -8.58 15.48
CA HIS A 58 0.51 -9.35 15.18
C HIS A 58 0.76 -10.35 14.06
N PHE A 59 1.55 -9.98 13.06
CA PHE A 59 1.96 -10.87 11.99
C PHE A 59 2.78 -12.04 12.55
N ASP A 60 3.78 -11.76 13.37
CA ASP A 60 4.62 -12.81 13.98
C ASP A 60 3.80 -13.72 14.89
N ALA A 61 2.85 -13.18 15.67
CA ALA A 61 1.95 -13.98 16.50
C ALA A 61 1.04 -14.91 15.68
N LEU A 62 0.51 -14.43 14.55
CA LEU A 62 -0.29 -15.25 13.65
C LEU A 62 0.57 -16.36 13.01
N LEU A 63 1.77 -16.03 12.55
CA LEU A 63 2.69 -17.00 11.96
C LEU A 63 3.01 -18.14 12.94
N VAL A 64 3.29 -17.81 14.20
CA VAL A 64 3.53 -18.82 15.25
C VAL A 64 2.31 -19.73 15.43
N GLN A 65 1.10 -19.17 15.44
CA GLN A 65 -0.13 -19.97 15.56
C GLN A 65 -0.32 -20.91 14.37
N LEU A 66 -0.06 -20.42 13.14
CA LEU A 66 -0.18 -21.23 11.94
C LEU A 66 0.86 -22.36 11.90
N ILE A 67 2.10 -22.10 12.32
CA ILE A 67 3.14 -23.13 12.42
C ILE A 67 2.74 -24.22 13.43
N ASP A 68 2.18 -23.82 14.57
CA ASP A 68 1.74 -24.78 15.61
C ASP A 68 0.53 -25.60 15.16
N GLU A 69 -0.42 -24.98 14.44
CA GLU A 69 -1.61 -25.64 13.92
C GLU A 69 -1.28 -26.60 12.76
N LEU A 70 -0.47 -26.15 11.79
CA LEU A 70 -0.22 -26.87 10.55
C LEU A 70 0.95 -27.86 10.65
N LYS A 71 1.88 -27.66 11.60
CA LYS A 71 3.05 -28.52 11.84
C LYS A 71 3.77 -28.91 10.54
N PRO A 72 4.27 -27.93 9.78
CA PRO A 72 4.87 -28.18 8.48
C PRO A 72 6.06 -29.14 8.60
N VAL A 73 6.19 -30.02 7.60
CA VAL A 73 7.27 -31.00 7.49
C VAL A 73 8.10 -30.72 6.25
N GLY A 74 9.33 -30.28 6.49
CA GLY A 74 10.30 -30.00 5.43
C GLY A 74 10.09 -28.65 4.75
N ILE A 75 11.04 -28.32 3.87
CA ILE A 75 11.24 -26.96 3.36
C ILE A 75 10.05 -26.45 2.53
N LEU A 76 9.36 -27.33 1.80
CA LEU A 76 8.24 -26.92 0.94
C LEU A 76 7.06 -26.41 1.77
N GLU A 77 6.72 -27.11 2.86
CA GLU A 77 5.60 -26.73 3.71
C GLU A 77 5.95 -25.49 4.55
N ASP A 78 7.21 -25.37 5.00
CA ASP A 78 7.71 -24.15 5.66
C ASP A 78 7.59 -22.89 4.78
N MET A 79 7.66 -23.03 3.45
CA MET A 79 7.49 -21.90 2.52
C MET A 79 6.02 -21.47 2.34
N LEU A 80 5.06 -22.31 2.74
CA LEU A 80 3.64 -22.09 2.52
C LEU A 80 2.89 -21.59 3.76
N VAL A 81 3.56 -21.57 4.92
CA VAL A 81 3.07 -21.05 6.20
C VAL A 81 3.55 -19.63 6.43
#